data_AF-B8HC15-F1
#
_entry.id   AF-B8HC15-F1
#
_cell.length_a   1.000
_cell.length_b   1.000
_cell.length_c   1.000
_cell.angle_alpha   90.00
_cell.angle_beta   90.00
_cell.angle_gamma   90.00
#
_symmetry.space_group_name_H-M   'P 1'
#
loop_
_entity.id
_entity.type
_entity.pdbx_description
1 polymer ?
#
loop_
_entity_poly.entity_id
_entity_poly.type
_entity_poly.pdbx_seq_one_letter_code
_entity_poly.pdbx_strand_id
1 'polypeptide(L)'
;MTNNLSVVINADAPQVWNMLREPSRVAQWHGWQADDLDAEIKEIYFADNVQEAPDHTSLTLHGGDTFELHPVAGGTRVSVTRGALDHNSEWAAWDEDITQGWLTFLQQLRFALERHPNGTRHTLFLQLPGGPGSAIEKLGLTDVPAPGEDYRLTLGTGEEISGKVWYRSNHQVGLTVHDYAAHGEGLLVVADQPVIEDVRPDGGSMVIASTYDLGAAKVDAIRTSWDSWRQAQYPEAEPVS
;
A
#
# COMPACT_ATOMS: atom_id res chain seq x y z
N MET A 1 2.09 -22.78 -4.28
CA MET A 1 3.44 -22.18 -4.14
C MET A 1 3.29 -21.04 -3.16
N THR A 2 4.05 -21.00 -2.07
CA THR A 2 3.92 -19.94 -1.07
C THR A 2 4.42 -18.64 -1.71
N ASN A 3 3.50 -17.70 -1.94
CA ASN A 3 3.79 -16.34 -2.42
C ASN A 3 4.53 -15.59 -1.31
N ASN A 4 5.84 -15.82 -1.19
CA ASN A 4 6.64 -15.22 -0.14
C ASN A 4 7.00 -13.79 -0.55
N LEU A 5 6.26 -12.81 -0.03
CA LEU A 5 6.47 -11.39 -0.27
C LEU A 5 7.60 -10.92 0.65
N SER A 6 8.63 -10.25 0.13
CA SER A 6 9.73 -9.80 0.97
C SER A 6 10.34 -8.49 0.51
N VAL A 7 10.72 -7.66 1.49
CA VAL A 7 11.47 -6.41 1.30
C VAL A 7 12.60 -6.34 2.32
N VAL A 8 13.69 -5.65 1.98
CA VAL A 8 14.70 -5.25 2.97
C VAL A 8 14.41 -3.82 3.36
N ILE A 9 14.24 -3.59 4.65
CA ILE A 9 14.01 -2.27 5.24
C ILE A 9 15.29 -1.81 5.90
N ASN A 10 15.75 -0.59 5.57
CA ASN A 10 16.90 0.03 6.22
C ASN A 10 16.56 0.55 7.63
N ALA A 11 16.18 -0.38 8.50
CA ALA A 11 15.91 -0.21 9.92
C ALA A 11 16.30 -1.50 10.66
N ASP A 12 16.61 -1.40 11.95
CA ASP A 12 16.89 -2.58 12.77
C ASP A 12 15.60 -3.36 13.09
N ALA A 13 15.74 -4.64 13.45
CA ALA A 13 14.60 -5.51 13.70
C ALA A 13 13.71 -4.99 14.85
N PRO A 14 14.25 -4.46 15.96
CA PRO A 14 13.44 -3.80 16.99
C PRO A 14 12.59 -2.63 16.46
N GLN A 15 13.11 -1.78 15.58
CA GLN A 15 12.35 -0.69 14.97
C GLN A 15 11.20 -1.21 14.10
N VAL A 16 11.46 -2.25 13.30
CA VAL A 16 10.41 -2.91 12.51
C VAL A 16 9.36 -3.53 13.43
N TRP A 17 9.78 -4.23 14.48
CA TRP A 17 8.87 -4.86 15.44
C TRP A 17 7.94 -3.85 16.10
N ASN A 18 8.46 -2.69 16.50
CA ASN A 18 7.65 -1.61 17.06
C ASN A 18 6.57 -1.11 16.07
N MET A 19 6.84 -1.12 14.76
CA MET A 19 5.83 -0.75 13.75
C MET A 19 4.72 -1.78 13.58
N LEU A 20 4.92 -3.03 14.01
CA LEU A 20 3.93 -4.11 13.97
C LEU A 20 3.11 -4.22 15.27
N ARG A 21 3.63 -3.70 16.38
CA ARG A 21 3.07 -3.93 17.72
C ARG A 21 2.50 -2.71 18.42
N GLU A 22 2.67 -1.52 17.86
CA GLU A 22 2.04 -0.30 18.38
C GLU A 22 0.90 0.13 17.44
N PRO A 23 -0.39 0.14 17.87
CA PRO A 23 -1.52 0.42 16.98
C PRO A 23 -1.39 1.73 16.20
N SER A 24 -0.93 2.79 16.86
CA SER A 24 -0.72 4.10 16.23
C SER A 24 0.41 4.09 15.20
N ARG A 25 1.39 3.18 15.32
CA ARG A 25 2.45 2.96 14.34
C ARG A 25 1.97 2.07 13.20
N VAL A 26 1.15 1.06 13.47
CA VAL A 26 0.50 0.24 12.43
C VAL A 26 -0.30 1.13 11.48
N ALA A 27 -1.06 2.09 12.03
CA ALA A 27 -1.82 3.07 11.23
C ALA A 27 -0.94 3.96 10.32
N GLN A 28 0.37 4.08 10.57
CA GLN A 28 1.27 4.85 9.71
C GLN A 28 1.68 4.11 8.43
N TRP A 29 1.26 2.86 8.21
CA TRP A 29 1.62 2.12 6.99
C TRP A 29 0.58 1.09 6.54
N HIS A 30 -0.22 0.55 7.45
CA HIS A 30 -1.31 -0.36 7.13
C HIS A 30 -2.55 0.42 6.70
N GLY A 31 -3.32 -0.16 5.77
CA GLY A 31 -4.60 0.39 5.32
C GLY A 31 -4.51 1.82 4.78
N TRP A 32 -5.66 2.49 4.82
CA TRP A 32 -5.88 3.89 4.46
C TRP A 32 -6.84 4.53 5.47
N GLN A 33 -6.85 5.85 5.52
CA GLN A 33 -7.75 6.65 6.35
C GLN A 33 -9.21 6.33 5.98
N ALA A 34 -9.86 5.64 6.90
CA ALA A 34 -11.27 5.31 6.92
C ALA A 34 -11.73 5.23 8.39
N ASP A 35 -13.03 5.36 8.65
CA ASP A 35 -13.59 5.38 10.01
C ASP A 35 -13.39 4.06 10.77
N ASP A 36 -13.21 2.96 10.04
CA ASP A 36 -13.04 1.60 10.55
C ASP A 36 -11.57 1.13 10.64
N LEU A 37 -10.60 1.91 10.19
CA LEU A 37 -9.17 1.54 10.19
C LEU A 37 -8.68 1.09 11.59
N ASP A 38 -9.09 1.80 12.63
CA ASP A 38 -8.71 1.45 14.01
C ASP A 38 -9.30 0.10 14.46
N ALA A 39 -10.47 -0.26 13.97
CA ALA A 39 -11.10 -1.55 14.26
C ALA A 39 -10.43 -2.66 13.46
N GLU A 40 -10.17 -2.43 12.16
CA GLU A 40 -9.45 -3.33 11.28
C GLU A 40 -8.06 -3.67 11.84
N ILE A 41 -7.28 -2.66 12.25
CA ILE A 41 -5.95 -2.87 12.85
C ILE A 41 -6.04 -3.75 14.11
N LYS A 42 -7.03 -3.51 14.98
CA LYS A 42 -7.23 -4.32 16.20
C LYS A 42 -7.57 -5.76 15.86
N GLU A 43 -8.45 -5.99 14.90
CA GLU A 43 -8.84 -7.32 14.44
C GLU A 43 -7.65 -8.08 13.87
N ILE A 44 -6.89 -7.46 12.96
CA ILE A 44 -5.79 -8.13 12.24
C ILE A 44 -4.57 -8.36 13.14
N TYR A 45 -4.13 -7.33 13.89
CA TYR A 45 -2.83 -7.32 14.58
C TYR A 45 -2.93 -7.55 16.10
N PHE A 46 -4.12 -7.48 16.69
CA PHE A 46 -4.27 -7.48 18.15
C PHE A 46 -5.42 -8.37 18.67
N ALA A 47 -6.01 -9.21 17.82
CA ALA A 47 -6.96 -10.22 18.26
C ALA A 47 -6.30 -11.30 19.15
N ASP A 48 -7.11 -11.97 19.97
CA ASP A 48 -6.65 -12.95 20.96
C ASP A 48 -5.90 -14.15 20.36
N ASN A 49 -6.09 -14.44 19.06
CA ASN A 49 -5.45 -15.54 18.35
C ASN A 49 -4.17 -15.14 17.60
N VAL A 50 -3.75 -13.87 17.68
CA VAL A 50 -2.45 -13.41 17.14
C VAL A 50 -1.34 -14.08 17.93
N GLN A 51 -0.31 -14.58 17.24
CA GLN A 51 0.80 -15.31 17.86
C GLN A 51 2.12 -14.57 17.62
N GLU A 52 2.83 -14.28 18.70
CA GLU A 52 4.14 -13.65 18.69
C GLU A 52 5.22 -14.67 19.06
N ALA A 53 6.31 -14.71 18.29
CA ALA A 53 7.49 -15.47 18.68
C ALA A 53 8.18 -14.80 19.89
N PRO A 54 8.66 -15.58 20.89
CA PRO A 54 9.29 -15.02 22.09
C PRO A 54 10.55 -14.17 21.85
N ASP A 55 11.17 -14.30 20.68
CA ASP A 55 12.37 -13.57 20.26
C ASP A 55 12.07 -12.36 19.36
N HIS A 56 10.79 -12.04 19.16
CA HIS A 56 10.33 -10.93 18.32
C HIS A 56 10.80 -11.02 16.85
N THR A 57 10.96 -12.25 16.34
CA THR A 57 11.33 -12.48 14.93
C THR A 57 10.16 -12.89 14.05
N SER A 58 9.01 -13.23 14.63
CA SER A 58 7.82 -13.64 13.87
C SER A 58 6.52 -13.23 14.55
N LEU A 59 5.54 -12.84 13.73
CA LEU A 59 4.19 -12.43 14.14
C LEU A 59 3.17 -13.06 13.19
N THR A 60 2.39 -14.02 13.67
CA THR A 60 1.25 -14.60 12.94
C THR A 60 -0.01 -13.82 13.30
N LEU A 61 -0.60 -13.18 12.30
CA LEU A 61 -1.77 -12.32 12.41
C LEU A 61 -3.07 -13.12 12.51
N HIS A 62 -4.15 -12.42 12.85
CA HIS A 62 -5.49 -12.93 12.60
C HIS A 62 -5.65 -13.22 11.09
N GLY A 63 -6.26 -14.36 10.75
CA GLY A 63 -6.29 -14.86 9.37
C GLY A 63 -5.10 -15.74 8.98
N GLY A 64 -4.05 -15.82 9.82
CA GLY A 64 -2.96 -16.81 9.69
C GLY A 64 -1.76 -16.35 8.85
N ASP A 65 -1.77 -15.14 8.30
CA ASP A 65 -0.61 -14.56 7.63
C ASP A 65 0.51 -14.28 8.63
N THR A 66 1.75 -14.59 8.25
CA THR A 66 2.88 -14.50 9.17
C THR A 66 3.94 -13.54 8.66
N PHE A 67 4.26 -12.53 9.47
CA PHE A 67 5.45 -11.69 9.32
C PHE A 67 6.67 -12.42 9.89
N GLU A 68 7.79 -12.37 9.17
CA GLU A 68 9.09 -12.84 9.63
C GLU A 68 10.14 -11.74 9.47
N LEU A 69 10.96 -11.54 10.49
CA LEU A 69 11.99 -10.51 10.56
C LEU A 69 13.36 -11.19 10.68
N HIS A 70 14.20 -10.96 9.67
CA HIS A 70 15.56 -11.49 9.64
C HIS A 70 16.56 -10.34 9.50
N PRO A 71 17.39 -10.06 10.53
CA PRO A 71 18.49 -9.11 10.39
C PRO A 71 19.42 -9.51 9.23
N VAL A 72 19.76 -8.54 8.38
CA VAL A 72 20.65 -8.73 7.22
C VAL A 72 21.62 -7.56 7.10
N ALA A 73 22.62 -7.68 6.24
CA ALA A 73 23.44 -6.53 5.89
C ALA A 73 22.56 -5.43 5.26
N GLY A 74 22.56 -4.23 5.84
CA GLY A 74 21.76 -3.09 5.37
C GLY A 74 20.38 -2.93 6.04
N GLY A 75 20.05 -3.73 7.06
CA GLY A 75 18.84 -3.55 7.87
C GLY A 75 18.15 -4.87 8.21
N THR A 76 16.85 -4.95 7.99
CA THR A 76 16.03 -6.12 8.30
C THR A 76 15.27 -6.57 7.07
N ARG A 77 15.41 -7.84 6.70
CA ARG A 77 14.52 -8.47 5.73
C ARG A 77 13.21 -8.78 6.42
N VAL A 78 12.13 -8.23 5.91
CA VAL A 78 10.76 -8.51 6.34
C VAL A 78 10.10 -9.34 5.26
N SER A 79 9.51 -10.47 5.64
CA SER A 79 8.69 -11.29 4.74
C SER A 79 7.29 -11.50 5.28
N VAL A 80 6.33 -11.64 4.38
CA VAL A 80 4.97 -12.08 4.68
C VAL A 80 4.73 -13.39 3.97
N THR A 81 4.46 -14.43 4.77
CA THR A 81 3.97 -15.71 4.28
C THR A 81 2.46 -15.76 4.47
N ARG A 82 1.73 -15.96 3.37
CA ARG A 82 0.27 -16.14 3.38
C ARG A 82 -0.12 -17.36 4.22
N GLY A 83 -1.21 -17.25 4.99
CA GLY A 83 -1.84 -18.40 5.64
C GLY A 83 -2.23 -19.50 4.64
N ALA A 84 -2.44 -20.72 5.12
CA ALA A 84 -2.85 -21.82 4.25
C ALA A 84 -4.20 -21.50 3.60
N LEU A 85 -4.22 -21.43 2.27
CA LEU A 85 -5.44 -21.14 1.53
C LEU A 85 -6.43 -22.31 1.63
N ASP A 86 -7.62 -22.05 2.17
CA ASP A 86 -8.74 -22.98 2.03
C ASP A 86 -9.40 -22.75 0.66
N HIS A 87 -9.08 -23.63 -0.29
CA HIS A 87 -9.61 -23.59 -1.66
C HIS A 87 -11.12 -23.77 -1.75
N ASN A 88 -11.78 -24.24 -0.68
CA ASN A 88 -13.24 -24.37 -0.64
C ASN A 88 -13.93 -23.17 0.03
N SER A 89 -13.16 -22.20 0.53
CA SER A 89 -13.70 -20.98 1.11
C SER A 89 -14.04 -19.95 0.03
N GLU A 90 -14.97 -19.06 0.32
CA GLU A 90 -15.26 -17.89 -0.53
C GLU A 90 -14.03 -16.99 -0.73
N TRP A 91 -13.08 -17.03 0.21
CA TRP A 91 -11.81 -16.29 0.17
C TRP A 91 -10.82 -16.84 -0.85
N ALA A 92 -11.04 -18.02 -1.42
CA ALA A 92 -10.18 -18.60 -2.44
C ALA A 92 -10.06 -17.70 -3.69
N ALA A 93 -11.15 -17.01 -4.07
CA ALA A 93 -11.16 -16.07 -5.19
C ALA A 93 -10.37 -14.78 -4.89
N TRP A 94 -10.12 -14.48 -3.61
CA TRP A 94 -9.47 -13.26 -3.14
C TRP A 94 -7.97 -13.44 -2.90
N ASP A 95 -7.42 -14.64 -2.97
CA ASP A 95 -6.03 -14.93 -2.56
C ASP A 95 -4.99 -14.04 -3.27
N GLU A 96 -5.15 -13.83 -4.58
CA GLU A 96 -4.27 -12.94 -5.35
C GLU A 96 -4.46 -11.47 -4.95
N ASP A 97 -5.69 -11.01 -4.77
CA ASP A 97 -6.00 -9.64 -4.36
C ASP A 97 -5.39 -9.33 -2.98
N ILE A 98 -5.53 -10.25 -2.03
CA ILE A 98 -4.96 -10.12 -0.68
C ILE A 98 -3.43 -10.22 -0.74
N THR A 99 -2.85 -11.10 -1.57
CA THR A 99 -1.40 -11.16 -1.79
C THR A 99 -0.86 -9.83 -2.32
N GLN A 100 -1.54 -9.21 -3.29
CA GLN A 100 -1.16 -7.88 -3.79
C GLN A 100 -1.32 -6.79 -2.73
N GLY A 101 -2.38 -6.84 -1.91
CA GLY A 101 -2.56 -5.95 -0.76
C GLY A 101 -1.38 -6.01 0.22
N TRP A 102 -0.92 -7.21 0.56
CA TRP A 102 0.26 -7.37 1.43
C TRP A 102 1.55 -6.81 0.81
N LEU A 103 1.74 -6.93 -0.51
CA LEU A 103 2.87 -6.31 -1.19
C LEU A 103 2.81 -4.78 -1.04
N THR A 104 1.64 -4.18 -1.22
CA THR A 104 1.42 -2.74 -1.01
C THR A 104 1.77 -2.36 0.43
N PHE A 105 1.22 -3.07 1.42
CA PHE A 105 1.45 -2.76 2.83
C PHE A 105 2.92 -2.94 3.25
N LEU A 106 3.63 -3.96 2.75
CA LEU A 106 5.08 -4.11 2.99
C LEU A 106 5.89 -2.94 2.43
N GLN A 107 5.55 -2.45 1.23
CA GLN A 107 6.23 -1.30 0.64
C GLN A 107 5.93 0.00 1.39
N GLN A 108 4.70 0.15 1.92
CA GLN A 108 4.34 1.27 2.79
C GLN A 108 5.06 1.21 4.14
N LEU A 109 5.18 0.03 4.75
CA LEU A 109 5.96 -0.17 5.99
C LEU A 109 7.42 0.23 5.80
N ARG A 110 8.03 -0.26 4.71
CA ARG A 110 9.39 0.12 4.34
C ARG A 110 9.52 1.62 4.15
N PHE A 111 8.59 2.24 3.42
CA PHE A 111 8.61 3.68 3.16
C PHE A 111 8.48 4.50 4.45
N ALA A 112 7.52 4.16 5.32
CA ALA A 112 7.31 4.84 6.59
C ALA A 112 8.56 4.77 7.47
N LEU A 113 9.19 3.59 7.60
CA LEU A 113 10.42 3.44 8.39
C LEU A 113 11.62 4.19 7.80
N GLU A 114 11.84 4.09 6.49
CA GLU A 114 13.03 4.66 5.85
C GLU A 114 12.93 6.18 5.65
N ARG A 115 11.72 6.72 5.47
CA ARG A 115 11.52 8.14 5.09
C ARG A 115 10.80 8.97 6.15
N HIS A 116 9.88 8.37 6.91
CA HIS A 116 8.99 9.08 7.85
C HIS A 116 8.82 8.37 9.19
N PRO A 117 9.89 7.96 9.90
CA PRO A 117 9.76 7.15 11.12
C PRO A 117 9.01 7.85 12.27
N ASN A 118 8.83 9.17 12.16
CA ASN A 118 8.09 10.01 13.11
C ASN A 118 7.07 10.94 12.41
N GLY A 119 6.82 10.77 11.11
CA GLY A 119 5.90 11.62 10.36
C GLY A 119 4.44 11.19 10.57
N THR A 120 3.50 12.11 10.38
CA THR A 120 2.07 11.82 10.40
C THR A 120 1.58 11.55 8.98
N ARG A 121 1.15 10.32 8.71
CA ARG A 121 0.61 9.89 7.41
C ARG A 121 -0.86 10.29 7.26
N HIS A 122 -1.16 10.92 6.14
CA HIS A 122 -2.52 11.07 5.61
C HIS A 122 -2.61 10.34 4.27
N THR A 123 -3.71 9.64 4.02
CA THR A 123 -3.89 8.87 2.79
C THR A 123 -5.11 9.34 2.02
N LEU A 124 -4.94 9.36 0.71
CA LEU A 124 -6.05 9.37 -0.22
C LEU A 124 -6.12 7.98 -0.83
N PHE A 125 -7.32 7.42 -0.86
CA PHE A 125 -7.62 6.11 -1.42
C PHE A 125 -8.67 6.28 -2.50
N LEU A 126 -8.40 5.73 -3.69
CA LEU A 126 -9.39 5.63 -4.76
C LEU A 126 -9.50 4.19 -5.23
N GLN A 127 -10.74 3.70 -5.19
CA GLN A 127 -11.14 2.48 -5.86
C GLN A 127 -11.65 2.84 -7.26
N LEU A 128 -11.05 2.23 -8.28
CA LEU A 128 -11.35 2.47 -9.69
C LEU A 128 -11.94 1.21 -10.31
N PRO A 129 -13.09 1.31 -11.01
CA PRO A 129 -13.67 0.15 -11.68
C PRO A 129 -12.78 -0.30 -12.84
N GLY A 130 -12.94 -1.57 -13.21
CA GLY A 130 -12.35 -2.14 -14.42
C GLY A 130 -12.89 -1.51 -15.71
N GLY A 131 -12.31 -1.90 -16.84
CA GLY A 131 -12.71 -1.40 -18.15
C GLY A 131 -11.51 -1.27 -19.11
N PRO A 132 -11.69 -0.56 -20.23
CA PRO A 132 -10.61 -0.38 -21.20
C PRO A 132 -9.42 0.36 -20.60
N GLY A 133 -8.27 -0.33 -20.56
CA GLY A 133 -6.99 0.18 -20.06
C GLY A 133 -6.89 0.25 -18.53
N SER A 134 -5.70 0.00 -18.01
CA SER A 134 -5.44 0.02 -16.56
C SER A 134 -5.31 1.46 -16.03
N ALA A 135 -5.48 1.65 -14.71
CA ALA A 135 -5.18 2.96 -14.11
C ALA A 135 -3.71 3.35 -14.27
N ILE A 136 -2.80 2.37 -14.28
CA ILE A 136 -1.36 2.57 -14.57
C ILE A 136 -1.19 3.22 -15.95
N GLU A 137 -1.88 2.73 -16.98
CA GLU A 137 -1.85 3.30 -18.32
C GLU A 137 -2.48 4.70 -18.37
N LYS A 138 -3.68 4.86 -17.80
CA LYS A 138 -4.42 6.14 -17.81
C LYS A 138 -3.70 7.26 -17.05
N LEU A 139 -2.85 6.90 -16.08
CA LEU A 139 -2.02 7.84 -15.33
C LEU A 139 -0.66 8.10 -15.99
N GLY A 140 -0.33 7.42 -17.09
CA GLY A 140 0.95 7.58 -17.78
C GLY A 140 2.13 6.90 -17.08
N LEU A 141 1.88 5.80 -16.36
CA LEU A 141 2.87 5.13 -15.50
C LEU A 141 3.50 3.88 -16.12
N THR A 142 3.14 3.51 -17.35
CA THR A 142 3.61 2.29 -18.03
C THR A 142 5.12 2.26 -18.23
N ASP A 143 5.69 3.42 -18.59
CA ASP A 143 7.10 3.58 -19.00
C ASP A 143 7.95 4.28 -17.94
N VAL A 144 7.58 4.19 -16.67
CA VAL A 144 8.42 4.72 -15.58
C VAL A 144 9.78 4.00 -15.56
N PRO A 145 10.86 4.70 -15.17
CA PRO A 145 12.21 4.15 -15.07
C PRO A 145 12.35 2.94 -14.12
N ALA A 146 13.56 2.40 -14.00
CA ALA A 146 13.80 1.29 -13.09
C ALA A 146 13.68 1.74 -11.61
N PRO A 147 13.33 0.83 -10.67
CA PRO A 147 13.32 1.15 -9.24
C PRO A 147 14.63 1.79 -8.76
N GLY A 148 14.53 2.89 -8.02
CA GLY A 148 15.64 3.71 -7.54
C GLY A 148 16.03 4.87 -8.46
N GLU A 149 15.63 4.84 -9.73
CA GLU A 149 15.89 5.92 -10.70
C GLU A 149 14.92 7.08 -10.54
N ASP A 150 15.39 8.27 -10.90
CA ASP A 150 14.61 9.50 -10.89
C ASP A 150 13.61 9.54 -12.04
N TYR A 151 12.44 10.12 -11.79
CA TYR A 151 11.43 10.38 -12.81
C TYR A 151 10.87 11.81 -12.67
N ARG A 152 10.32 12.31 -13.78
CA ARG A 152 9.45 13.49 -13.82
C ARG A 152 8.43 13.29 -14.92
N LEU A 153 7.15 13.42 -14.60
CA LEU A 153 6.06 13.22 -15.55
C LEU A 153 4.83 14.04 -15.16
N THR A 154 3.88 14.17 -16.08
CA THR A 154 2.55 14.71 -15.82
C THR A 154 1.58 13.54 -15.73
N LEU A 155 0.91 13.39 -14.59
CA LEU A 155 -0.11 12.36 -14.39
C LEU A 155 -1.33 12.62 -15.29
N GLY A 156 -2.15 11.58 -15.46
CA GLY A 156 -3.48 11.73 -16.06
C GLY A 156 -4.38 12.75 -15.33
N THR A 157 -4.10 13.02 -14.05
CA THR A 157 -4.76 14.09 -13.27
C THR A 157 -4.39 15.51 -13.72
N GLY A 158 -3.34 15.65 -14.54
CA GLY A 158 -2.73 16.94 -14.93
C GLY A 158 -1.64 17.43 -13.97
N GLU A 159 -1.42 16.73 -12.85
CA GLU A 159 -0.39 17.07 -11.88
C GLU A 159 1.02 16.75 -12.42
N GLU A 160 1.95 17.70 -12.35
CA GLU A 160 3.37 17.41 -12.54
C GLU A 160 3.94 16.79 -11.26
N ILE A 161 4.45 15.57 -11.35
CA ILE A 161 5.09 14.88 -10.23
C ILE A 161 6.54 14.53 -10.56
N SER A 162 7.35 14.45 -9.51
CA SER A 162 8.74 14.01 -9.60
C SER A 162 9.19 13.34 -8.30
N GLY A 163 10.21 12.51 -8.43
CA GLY A 163 10.79 11.74 -7.34
C GLY A 163 11.56 10.55 -7.90
N LYS A 164 11.58 9.46 -7.15
CA LYS A 164 12.16 8.17 -7.54
C LYS A 164 11.10 7.09 -7.66
N VAL A 165 11.32 6.15 -8.57
CA VAL A 165 10.54 4.91 -8.64
C VAL A 165 10.85 4.08 -7.38
N TRP A 166 9.86 3.86 -6.51
CA TRP A 166 10.04 3.16 -5.24
C TRP A 166 10.10 1.64 -5.43
N TYR A 167 9.15 1.10 -6.19
CA TYR A 167 9.12 -0.30 -6.62
C TYR A 167 8.24 -0.46 -7.85
N ARG A 168 8.41 -1.61 -8.53
CA ARG A 168 7.54 -2.04 -9.62
C ARG A 168 7.34 -3.55 -9.54
N SER A 169 6.11 -3.99 -9.80
CA SER A 169 5.77 -5.39 -10.06
C SER A 169 4.97 -5.49 -11.37
N ASN A 170 4.47 -6.68 -11.69
CA ASN A 170 3.55 -6.85 -12.83
C ASN A 170 2.19 -6.19 -12.61
N HIS A 171 1.83 -5.92 -11.35
CA HIS A 171 0.51 -5.44 -10.96
C HIS A 171 0.54 -4.08 -10.26
N GLN A 172 1.72 -3.58 -9.87
CA GLN A 172 1.81 -2.38 -9.04
C GLN A 172 3.00 -1.50 -9.45
N VAL A 173 2.78 -0.19 -9.38
CA VAL A 173 3.82 0.84 -9.46
C VAL A 173 3.78 1.68 -8.20
N GLY A 174 4.91 1.80 -7.51
CA GLY A 174 5.09 2.71 -6.40
C GLY A 174 6.07 3.81 -6.75
N LEU A 175 5.69 5.07 -6.54
CA LEU A 175 6.51 6.25 -6.80
C LEU A 175 6.63 7.10 -5.53
N THR A 176 7.85 7.50 -5.20
CA THR A 176 8.03 8.61 -4.26
C THR A 176 7.64 9.92 -4.97
N VAL A 177 7.02 10.86 -4.26
CA VAL A 177 6.53 12.12 -4.83
C VAL A 177 6.99 13.28 -3.95
N HIS A 178 7.86 14.15 -4.45
CA HIS A 178 8.44 15.25 -3.67
C HIS A 178 7.39 16.16 -3.01
N ASP A 179 6.33 16.52 -3.73
CA ASP A 179 5.33 17.48 -3.25
C ASP A 179 4.26 16.89 -2.32
N TYR A 180 4.31 15.57 -2.06
CA TYR A 180 3.36 14.87 -1.18
C TYR A 180 3.80 14.86 0.28
N ALA A 181 4.88 15.55 0.66
CA ALA A 181 5.25 15.72 2.06
C ALA A 181 5.70 17.16 2.35
N ALA A 182 5.51 17.62 3.59
CA ALA A 182 6.05 18.92 4.01
C ALA A 182 7.59 18.92 4.06
N HIS A 183 8.17 17.77 4.42
CA HIS A 183 9.59 17.49 4.39
C HIS A 183 9.81 16.09 3.80
N GLY A 184 10.71 15.93 2.84
CA GLY A 184 10.97 14.63 2.20
C GLY A 184 10.05 14.39 1.00
N GLU A 185 9.43 13.21 0.94
CA GLU A 185 8.62 12.75 -0.19
C GLU A 185 7.36 12.04 0.34
N GLY A 186 6.24 12.07 -0.36
CA GLY A 186 5.16 11.10 -0.12
C GLY A 186 5.34 9.84 -0.98
N LEU A 187 4.34 8.96 -0.92
CA LEU A 187 4.31 7.71 -1.69
C LEU A 187 2.98 7.59 -2.44
N LEU A 188 3.05 7.46 -3.76
CA LEU A 188 1.93 7.10 -4.63
C LEU A 188 2.06 5.63 -5.00
N VAL A 189 1.03 4.83 -4.74
CA VAL A 189 0.90 3.45 -5.19
C VAL A 189 -0.29 3.35 -6.12
N VAL A 190 -0.09 2.75 -7.29
CA VAL A 190 -1.15 2.38 -8.22
C VAL A 190 -1.05 0.88 -8.44
N ALA A 191 -2.13 0.16 -8.16
CA ALA A 191 -2.19 -1.29 -8.22
C ALA A 191 -3.38 -1.74 -9.07
N ASP A 192 -3.14 -2.68 -9.98
CA ASP A 192 -4.19 -3.43 -10.65
C ASP A 192 -4.77 -4.46 -9.69
N GLN A 193 -6.08 -4.64 -9.77
CA GLN A 193 -6.80 -5.60 -8.97
C GLN A 193 -7.42 -6.69 -9.87
N PRO A 194 -7.30 -7.97 -9.50
CA PRO A 194 -7.75 -9.08 -10.32
C PRO A 194 -9.28 -9.10 -10.47
N VAL A 195 -9.74 -9.83 -11.50
CA VAL A 195 -11.15 -10.15 -11.69
C VAL A 195 -11.63 -11.03 -10.54
N ILE A 196 -12.81 -10.68 -10.00
CA ILE A 196 -13.57 -11.51 -9.05
C ILE A 196 -14.99 -11.58 -9.62
N GLU A 197 -15.39 -12.75 -10.15
CA GLU A 197 -16.54 -12.90 -11.06
C GLU A 197 -17.82 -12.18 -10.59
N ASP A 198 -18.20 -12.34 -9.32
CA ASP A 198 -19.45 -11.80 -8.78
C ASP A 198 -19.33 -10.40 -8.16
N VAL A 199 -18.11 -9.88 -7.99
CA VAL A 199 -17.85 -8.64 -7.22
C VAL A 199 -17.19 -7.58 -8.07
N ARG A 200 -16.24 -7.99 -8.90
CA ARG A 200 -15.40 -7.15 -9.75
C ARG A 200 -15.12 -7.89 -11.07
N PRO A 201 -16.15 -8.09 -11.92
CA PRO A 201 -16.07 -8.94 -13.12
C PRO A 201 -15.06 -8.43 -14.16
N ASP A 202 -14.83 -7.12 -14.20
CA ASP A 202 -13.91 -6.48 -15.15
C ASP A 202 -12.53 -6.16 -14.52
N GLY A 203 -12.27 -6.67 -13.30
CA GLY A 203 -11.11 -6.25 -12.51
C GLY A 203 -11.25 -4.79 -12.06
N GLY A 204 -10.14 -4.19 -11.67
CA GLY A 204 -10.13 -2.78 -11.27
C GLY A 204 -8.73 -2.28 -10.98
N SER A 205 -8.66 -1.12 -10.37
CA SER A 205 -7.41 -0.60 -9.84
C SER A 205 -7.65 0.11 -8.51
N MET A 206 -6.60 0.15 -7.70
CA MET A 206 -6.53 0.89 -6.46
C MET A 206 -5.43 1.95 -6.58
N VAL A 207 -5.71 3.14 -6.09
CA VAL A 207 -4.72 4.21 -5.94
C VAL A 207 -4.62 4.58 -4.47
N ILE A 208 -3.41 4.60 -3.94
CA ILE A 208 -3.11 5.09 -2.59
C ILE A 208 -2.07 6.21 -2.70
N ALA A 209 -2.44 7.44 -2.37
CA ALA A 209 -1.50 8.54 -2.18
C ALA A 209 -1.29 8.78 -0.69
N SER A 210 -0.15 8.35 -0.17
CA SER A 210 0.31 8.63 1.19
C SER A 210 1.08 9.95 1.22
N THR A 211 0.54 10.91 1.95
CA THR A 211 1.14 12.22 2.21
C THR A 211 1.60 12.33 3.65
N TYR A 212 2.59 13.17 3.93
CA TYR A 212 3.18 13.29 5.27
C TYR A 212 3.30 14.73 5.72
N ASP A 213 2.74 15.01 6.89
CA ASP A 213 2.81 16.32 7.58
C ASP A 213 2.35 17.53 6.73
N LEU A 214 1.57 17.29 5.68
CA LEU A 214 0.99 18.35 4.85
C LEU A 214 -0.15 19.06 5.58
N GLY A 215 -0.25 20.37 5.39
CA GLY A 215 -1.41 21.14 5.86
C GLY A 215 -2.68 20.75 5.10
N ALA A 216 -3.84 20.81 5.77
CA ALA A 216 -5.14 20.38 5.25
C ALA A 216 -5.46 20.92 3.85
N ALA A 217 -5.20 22.21 3.59
CA ALA A 217 -5.46 22.80 2.27
C ALA A 217 -4.68 22.14 1.12
N LYS A 218 -3.46 21.65 1.36
CA LYS A 218 -2.69 20.91 0.34
C LYS A 218 -3.26 19.50 0.14
N VAL A 219 -3.61 18.82 1.23
CA VAL A 219 -4.24 17.49 1.16
C VAL A 219 -5.56 17.56 0.39
N ASP A 220 -6.38 18.57 0.66
CA ASP A 220 -7.67 18.79 -0.01
C ASP A 220 -7.49 19.12 -1.51
N ALA A 221 -6.46 19.87 -1.87
CA ALA A 221 -6.14 20.16 -3.27
C ALA A 221 -5.73 18.89 -4.04
N ILE A 222 -4.87 18.05 -3.43
CA ILE A 222 -4.51 16.74 -4.00
C ILE A 222 -5.77 15.89 -4.16
N ARG A 223 -6.63 15.82 -3.13
CA ARG A 223 -7.89 15.06 -3.17
C ARG A 223 -8.82 15.51 -4.29
N THR A 224 -9.04 16.82 -4.39
CA THR A 224 -9.89 17.40 -5.42
C THR A 224 -9.40 17.06 -6.83
N SER A 225 -8.08 17.06 -7.05
CA SER A 225 -7.47 16.69 -8.34
C SER A 225 -7.73 15.22 -8.69
N TRP A 226 -7.49 14.31 -7.75
CA TRP A 226 -7.73 12.88 -7.93
C TRP A 226 -9.21 12.54 -8.11
N ASP A 227 -10.11 13.16 -7.34
CA ASP A 227 -11.56 12.96 -7.47
C ASP A 227 -12.07 13.46 -8.82
N SER A 228 -11.60 14.63 -9.27
CA SER A 228 -11.96 15.20 -10.58
C SER A 228 -11.50 14.29 -11.72
N TRP A 229 -10.28 13.76 -11.62
CA TRP A 229 -9.77 12.80 -12.59
C TRP A 229 -10.57 11.50 -12.60
N ARG A 230 -10.88 10.94 -11.44
CA ARG A 230 -11.72 9.73 -11.33
C ARG A 230 -13.08 9.97 -11.99
N GLN A 231 -13.75 11.08 -11.68
CA GLN A 231 -15.05 11.40 -12.25
C GLN A 231 -14.99 11.56 -13.78
N ALA A 232 -13.92 12.14 -14.32
CA ALA A 232 -13.73 12.31 -15.75
C ALA A 232 -13.44 10.98 -16.48
N GLN A 233 -12.65 10.10 -15.88
CA GLN A 233 -12.27 8.81 -16.47
C GLN A 233 -13.32 7.70 -16.26
N TYR A 234 -14.14 7.83 -15.21
CA TYR A 234 -15.10 6.83 -14.77
C TYR A 234 -16.44 7.50 -14.41
N PRO A 235 -17.13 8.14 -15.37
CA PRO A 235 -18.33 8.94 -15.11
C PRO A 235 -19.53 8.11 -14.60
N GLU A 236 -19.53 6.81 -14.85
CA GLU A 236 -20.58 5.87 -14.42
C GLU A 236 -20.26 5.19 -13.07
N ALA A 237 -19.08 5.45 -12.50
CA ALA A 237 -18.70 4.86 -11.21
C ALA A 237 -19.48 5.51 -10.06
N GLU A 238 -19.95 4.69 -9.12
CA GLU A 238 -20.55 5.20 -7.89
C GLU A 238 -19.56 6.10 -7.13
N PRO A 239 -20.04 7.10 -6.36
CA PRO A 239 -19.18 7.90 -5.49
C PRO A 239 -18.42 6.99 -4.53
N VAL A 240 -17.14 7.29 -4.28
CA VAL A 240 -16.41 6.63 -3.19
C VAL A 240 -17.01 7.16 -1.89
N SER A 241 -17.58 6.27 -1.08
CA SER A 241 -18.09 6.55 0.27
C SER A 241 -16.96 6.81 1.26
#